data_AF-T1B736-F1
#
_entry.id   AF-T1B736-F1
#
_cell.length_a   1.000
_cell.length_b   1.000
_cell.length_c   1.000
_cell.angle_alpha   90.00
_cell.angle_beta   90.00
_cell.angle_gamma   90.00
#
_symmetry.space_group_name_H-M   'P 1'
#
loop_
_entity.id
_entity.type
_entity.pdbx_description
1 polymer ?
#
loop_
_entity_poly.entity_id
_entity_poly.type
_entity_poly.pdbx_seq_one_letter_code
_entity_poly.pdbx_strand_id
1 'polypeptide(L)'
;MWNQLVYERGGLALHAGCKVVPTAAGPRTLLIVGLSGTGKTTTTFTRQNDSKPVQDDFVALMPGGKVYGSENGCFAKTYALSEEDEPTIYQAVTSPVAYLENVSQREAGGPADFFDESYTQNGRAVFPMEALGWSEDARQAPPVTSLLILNRNDGIIPAVARLSVDQAAAY
;
A
#
# COMPACT_ATOMS: atom_id res chain seq x y z
N MET A 1 22.16 1.51 -1.59
CA MET A 1 20.75 1.17 -1.92
C MET A 1 19.87 1.46 -0.69
N TRP A 2 18.57 1.77 -0.85
CA TRP A 2 17.68 2.31 0.22
C TRP A 2 17.84 1.62 1.59
N ASN A 3 17.75 0.28 1.64
CA ASN A 3 17.82 -0.48 2.90
C ASN A 3 19.12 -0.22 3.66
N GLN A 4 20.25 -0.23 2.96
CA GLN A 4 21.56 0.06 3.55
C GLN A 4 21.63 1.50 4.09
N LEU A 5 21.13 2.47 3.31
CA LEU A 5 21.13 3.88 3.74
C LEU A 5 20.30 4.09 5.00
N VAL A 6 19.12 3.48 5.08
CA VAL A 6 18.24 3.57 6.25
C VAL A 6 18.89 2.91 7.47
N TYR A 7 19.49 1.74 7.30
CA TYR A 7 20.22 1.03 8.36
C TYR A 7 21.41 1.84 8.89
N GLU A 8 22.25 2.39 7.99
CA GLU A 8 23.40 3.23 8.36
C GLU A 8 22.99 4.51 9.10
N ARG A 9 21.74 4.96 8.90
CA ARG A 9 21.14 6.10 9.61
C ARG A 9 20.38 5.70 10.89
N GLY A 10 20.47 4.44 11.32
CA GLY A 10 19.84 3.92 12.53
C GLY A 10 18.33 3.69 12.42
N GLY A 11 17.81 3.59 11.20
CA GLY A 11 16.41 3.26 10.94
C GLY A 11 16.19 1.82 10.49
N LEU A 12 14.92 1.46 10.31
CA LEU A 12 14.46 0.19 9.76
C LEU A 12 13.79 0.43 8.41
N ALA A 13 14.37 -0.13 7.34
CA ALA A 13 13.70 -0.16 6.04
C ALA A 13 12.66 -1.28 6.03
N LEU A 14 11.44 -0.95 5.60
CA LEU A 14 10.31 -1.86 5.60
C LEU A 14 9.66 -1.89 4.23
N HIS A 15 9.39 -3.11 3.74
CA HIS A 15 8.44 -3.35 2.67
C HIS A 15 7.04 -3.32 3.28
N ALA A 16 6.49 -2.12 3.41
CA ALA A 16 5.23 -1.85 4.09
C ALA A 16 4.48 -0.68 3.46
N GLY A 17 3.16 -0.81 3.41
CA GLY A 17 2.27 0.31 3.25
C GLY A 17 2.29 1.21 4.50
N CYS A 18 1.88 2.46 4.32
CA CYS A 18 1.75 3.45 5.38
C CYS A 18 0.47 4.24 5.15
N LYS A 19 -0.30 4.45 6.21
CA LYS A 19 -1.48 5.29 6.17
C LYS A 19 -1.70 6.04 7.48
N VAL A 20 -2.38 7.17 7.38
CA VAL A 20 -2.82 7.97 8.52
C VAL A 20 -4.32 7.80 8.71
N VAL A 21 -4.74 7.52 9.94
CA VAL A 21 -6.15 7.37 10.32
C VAL A 21 -6.50 8.47 11.32
N PRO A 22 -7.50 9.33 11.06
CA PRO A 22 -7.99 10.27 12.05
C PRO A 22 -8.66 9.52 13.22
N THR A 23 -8.38 9.93 14.45
CA THR A 23 -9.05 9.39 15.65
C THR A 23 -9.43 10.53 16.60
N ALA A 24 -10.30 10.25 17.58
CA ALA A 24 -10.68 11.21 18.61
C ALA A 24 -9.48 11.74 19.42
N ALA A 25 -8.38 10.97 19.50
CA ALA A 25 -7.15 11.36 20.18
C ALA A 25 -6.09 11.98 19.24
N GLY A 26 -6.49 12.36 18.02
CA GLY A 26 -5.60 12.85 16.97
C GLY A 26 -5.26 11.78 15.91
N PRO A 27 -4.59 12.17 14.82
CA PRO A 27 -4.22 11.25 13.74
C PRO A 27 -3.22 10.18 14.22
N ARG A 28 -3.40 8.96 13.74
CA ARG A 28 -2.54 7.81 14.03
C ARG A 28 -1.93 7.29 12.74
N THR A 29 -0.62 7.05 12.73
CA THR A 29 0.08 6.45 11.59
C THR A 29 0.22 4.95 11.81
N LEU A 30 -0.17 4.18 10.81
CA LEU A 30 -0.05 2.72 10.79
C LEU A 30 0.86 2.29 9.64
N LEU A 31 1.70 1.30 9.92
CA LEU A 31 2.42 0.56 8.88
C LEU A 31 1.72 -0.76 8.61
N ILE A 32 1.71 -1.20 7.36
CA ILE A 32 1.02 -2.42 6.91
C ILE A 32 2.02 -3.30 6.17
N VAL A 33 2.43 -4.39 6.80
CA VAL A 33 3.32 -5.39 6.20
C VAL A 33 2.47 -6.54 5.69
N GLY A 34 2.79 -7.05 4.51
CA GLY A 34 2.10 -8.20 3.94
C GLY A 34 2.72 -8.61 2.60
N LEU A 35 2.76 -9.91 2.34
CA LEU A 35 3.22 -10.43 1.05
C LEU A 35 2.19 -10.16 -0.06
N SER A 36 2.59 -10.41 -1.31
CA SER A 36 1.67 -10.27 -2.44
C SER A 36 0.42 -11.13 -2.25
N GLY A 37 -0.76 -10.54 -2.46
CA GLY A 37 -2.04 -11.24 -2.32
C GLY A 37 -2.55 -11.38 -0.88
N THR A 38 -1.92 -10.77 0.13
CA THR A 38 -2.47 -10.70 1.51
C THR A 38 -3.36 -9.48 1.75
N GLY A 39 -3.52 -8.60 0.74
CA GLY A 39 -4.36 -7.39 0.84
C GLY A 39 -3.64 -6.16 1.38
N LYS A 40 -2.30 -6.11 1.39
CA LYS A 40 -1.51 -4.92 1.78
C LYS A 40 -1.99 -3.66 1.06
N THR A 41 -1.98 -3.67 -0.26
CA THR A 41 -2.34 -2.53 -1.11
C THR A 41 -3.78 -2.06 -0.88
N THR A 42 -4.74 -2.98 -0.90
CA THR A 42 -6.14 -2.68 -0.60
C THR A 42 -6.33 -2.08 0.80
N THR A 43 -5.61 -2.60 1.81
CA THR A 43 -5.66 -2.08 3.19
C THR A 43 -5.01 -0.70 3.31
N THR A 44 -3.94 -0.44 2.55
CA THR A 44 -3.30 0.88 2.47
C THR A 44 -4.28 1.90 1.88
N PHE A 45 -4.89 1.59 0.74
CA PHE A 45 -5.66 2.55 -0.06
C PHE A 45 -7.15 2.66 0.29
N THR A 46 -7.71 1.71 1.04
CA THR A 46 -9.10 1.84 1.49
C THR A 46 -9.32 3.14 2.28
N ARG A 47 -10.47 3.78 2.05
CA ARG A 47 -10.88 5.04 2.70
C ARG A 47 -11.64 4.82 4.01
N GLN A 48 -11.69 3.59 4.51
CA GLN A 48 -12.30 3.30 5.81
C GLN A 48 -11.76 4.22 6.90
N ASN A 49 -12.66 4.72 7.76
CA ASN A 49 -12.38 5.66 8.84
C ASN A 49 -11.69 6.97 8.37
N ASP A 50 -12.01 7.45 7.16
CA ASP A 50 -11.43 8.66 6.55
C ASP A 50 -9.90 8.63 6.48
N SER A 51 -9.35 7.42 6.41
CA SER A 51 -7.92 7.21 6.38
C SER A 51 -7.32 7.64 5.06
N LYS A 52 -6.07 8.07 5.10
CA LYS A 52 -5.31 8.56 3.95
C LYS A 52 -4.07 7.72 3.73
N PRO A 53 -3.87 7.17 2.51
CA PRO A 53 -2.63 6.49 2.16
C PRO A 53 -1.47 7.49 2.14
N VAL A 54 -0.30 7.03 2.57
CA VAL A 54 0.96 7.79 2.56
C VAL A 54 1.95 7.15 1.58
N GLN A 55 2.03 5.83 1.59
CA GLN A 55 2.94 5.03 0.77
C GLN A 55 2.40 3.60 0.70
N ASP A 56 2.59 2.87 -0.39
CA ASP A 56 2.12 1.48 -0.52
C ASP A 56 3.21 0.44 -0.33
N ASP A 57 4.45 0.75 -0.70
CA ASP A 57 5.47 -0.30 -0.83
C ASP A 57 6.66 -0.11 0.09
N PHE A 58 7.46 0.94 -0.04
CA PHE A 58 8.67 1.06 0.78
C PHE A 58 8.69 2.30 1.69
N VAL A 59 8.98 2.05 2.96
CA VAL A 59 9.14 3.09 3.98
C VAL A 59 10.41 2.90 4.80
N ALA A 60 10.89 3.99 5.40
CA ALA A 60 11.87 3.99 6.46
C ALA A 60 11.20 4.37 7.77
N LEU A 61 11.30 3.50 8.77
CA LEU A 61 10.94 3.79 10.15
C LEU A 61 12.19 4.24 10.92
N MET A 62 12.24 5.51 11.29
CA MET A 62 13.39 6.14 11.96
C MET A 62 13.15 6.24 13.48
N PRO A 63 14.20 6.47 14.28
CA PRO A 63 14.07 6.71 15.72
C PRO A 63 13.01 7.76 16.05
N GLY A 64 12.28 7.55 17.15
CA GLY A 64 11.12 8.38 17.52
C GLY A 64 9.85 8.11 16.71
N GLY A 65 9.85 7.08 15.86
CA GLY A 65 8.68 6.64 15.09
C GLY A 65 8.45 7.45 13.81
N LYS A 66 9.40 8.27 13.37
CA LYS A 66 9.25 9.08 12.16
C LYS A 66 9.30 8.17 10.92
N VAL A 67 8.34 8.35 10.02
CA VAL A 67 8.28 7.61 8.75
C VAL A 67 8.73 8.48 7.57
N TYR A 68 9.44 7.87 6.62
CA TYR A 68 9.72 8.45 5.30
C TYR A 68 9.33 7.46 4.21
N GLY A 69 8.63 7.92 3.18
CA GLY A 69 8.40 7.12 1.97
C GLY A 69 9.60 7.22 1.02
N SER A 70 9.89 6.15 0.29
CA SER A 70 10.91 6.15 -0.77
C SER A 70 10.41 6.72 -2.10
N GLU A 71 9.09 6.70 -2.30
CA GLU A 71 8.45 6.96 -3.60
C GLU A 71 7.29 7.97 -3.46
N ASN A 72 6.87 8.55 -4.59
CA ASN A 72 5.71 9.44 -4.68
C ASN A 72 4.71 8.97 -5.77
N GLY A 73 4.56 7.66 -5.87
CA GLY A 73 3.71 6.98 -6.82
C GLY A 73 3.45 5.56 -6.36
N CYS A 74 2.73 4.80 -7.17
CA CYS A 74 2.37 3.42 -6.88
C CYS A 74 2.72 2.54 -8.06
N PHE A 75 3.04 1.27 -7.79
CA PHE A 75 3.20 0.22 -8.80
C PHE A 75 2.17 -0.89 -8.57
N ALA A 76 0.90 -0.56 -8.84
CA ALA A 76 -0.24 -1.39 -8.49
C ALA A 76 -0.33 -2.63 -9.38
N LYS A 77 -0.75 -3.75 -8.80
CA LYS A 77 -1.18 -4.93 -9.56
C LYS A 77 -2.57 -4.64 -10.13
N THR A 78 -2.79 -4.94 -11.40
CA THR A 78 -4.04 -4.60 -12.09
C THR A 78 -4.95 -5.80 -12.33
N TYR A 79 -4.46 -7.03 -12.19
CA TYR A 79 -5.31 -8.21 -12.38
C TYR A 79 -6.48 -8.23 -11.38
N ALA A 80 -7.68 -8.47 -11.89
CA ALA A 80 -8.95 -8.46 -11.16
C ALA A 80 -9.29 -7.10 -10.50
N LEU A 81 -8.67 -6.00 -10.94
CA LEU A 81 -9.03 -4.66 -10.49
C LEU A 81 -10.43 -4.30 -11.00
N SER A 82 -11.32 -3.94 -10.07
CA SER A 82 -12.68 -3.49 -10.37
C SER A 82 -12.95 -2.14 -9.72
N GLU A 83 -13.82 -1.33 -10.33
CA GLU A 83 -14.27 -0.07 -9.74
C GLU A 83 -15.11 -0.30 -8.47
N GLU A 84 -15.80 -1.44 -8.38
CA GLU A 84 -16.64 -1.79 -7.23
C GLU A 84 -15.80 -2.08 -5.98
N ASP A 85 -14.75 -2.91 -6.12
CA ASP A 85 -13.95 -3.38 -4.99
C ASP A 85 -12.88 -2.35 -4.57
N GLU A 86 -12.23 -1.71 -5.56
CA GLU A 86 -11.09 -0.82 -5.33
C GLU A 86 -11.22 0.51 -6.10
N PRO A 87 -12.29 1.30 -5.88
CA PRO A 87 -12.63 2.47 -6.70
C PRO A 87 -11.50 3.51 -6.77
N THR A 88 -10.77 3.70 -5.67
CA THR A 88 -9.68 4.70 -5.61
C THR A 88 -8.50 4.30 -6.48
N ILE A 89 -8.15 3.00 -6.49
CA ILE A 89 -7.05 2.50 -7.32
C ILE A 89 -7.51 2.43 -8.77
N TYR A 90 -8.73 1.95 -9.03
CA TYR A 90 -9.31 1.89 -10.37
C TYR A 90 -9.26 3.25 -11.07
N GLN A 91 -9.74 4.31 -10.40
CA GLN A 91 -9.72 5.68 -10.95
C GLN A 91 -8.31 6.17 -11.25
N ALA A 92 -7.33 5.89 -10.38
CA ALA A 92 -5.95 6.27 -10.61
C ALA A 92 -5.34 5.50 -11.80
N VAL A 93 -5.60 4.20 -11.92
CA VAL A 93 -5.11 3.31 -12.98
C VAL A 93 -5.72 3.65 -14.34
N THR A 94 -6.98 4.05 -14.40
CA THR A 94 -7.65 4.45 -15.65
C THR A 94 -7.44 5.92 -16.00
N SER A 95 -6.65 6.65 -15.20
CA SER A 95 -6.39 8.07 -15.45
C SER A 95 -5.41 8.27 -16.62
N PRO A 96 -5.45 9.43 -17.31
CA PRO A 96 -4.52 9.74 -18.40
C PRO A 96 -3.04 9.80 -18.01
N VAL A 97 -2.74 9.89 -16.71
CA VAL A 97 -1.36 9.97 -16.18
C VAL A 97 -0.80 8.61 -15.77
N ALA A 98 -1.61 7.55 -15.83
CA ALA A 98 -1.17 6.21 -15.53
C ALA A 98 -0.44 5.56 -16.72
N TYR A 99 0.53 4.70 -16.41
CA TYR A 99 1.21 3.84 -17.37
C TYR A 99 0.87 2.39 -17.07
N LEU A 100 0.38 1.66 -18.07
CA LEU A 100 0.00 0.25 -17.95
C LEU A 100 1.08 -0.65 -18.55
N GLU A 101 1.45 -1.70 -17.83
CA GLU A 101 2.39 -2.73 -18.24
C GLU A 101 1.69 -4.08 -18.31
N ASN A 102 1.73 -4.73 -19.47
CA ASN A 102 1.14 -6.06 -19.71
C ASN A 102 -0.36 -6.17 -19.37
N VAL A 103 -1.13 -5.11 -19.62
CA VAL A 103 -2.59 -5.09 -19.49
C VAL A 103 -3.21 -5.11 -20.90
N SER A 104 -4.23 -5.96 -21.09
CA SER A 104 -4.86 -6.11 -22.39
C SER A 104 -5.91 -5.03 -22.66
N GLN A 105 -6.21 -4.84 -23.94
CA GLN A 105 -7.35 -4.08 -24.43
C GLN A 105 -7.97 -4.90 -25.54
N ARG A 106 -9.29 -5.11 -25.51
CA ARG A 106 -9.98 -5.94 -26.52
C ARG A 106 -10.02 -5.28 -27.90
N GLU A 107 -10.18 -3.95 -27.90
CA GLU A 107 -10.25 -3.14 -29.10
C GLU A 107 -9.30 -1.94 -28.96
N ALA A 108 -8.71 -1.48 -30.06
CA ALA A 108 -7.80 -0.34 -30.03
C ALA A 108 -8.54 0.92 -29.55
N GLY A 109 -8.09 1.50 -28.44
CA GLY A 109 -8.74 2.66 -27.81
C GLY A 109 -9.95 2.31 -26.93
N GLY A 110 -10.25 1.03 -26.74
CA GLY A 110 -11.21 0.56 -25.76
C GLY A 110 -10.66 0.59 -24.32
N PRO A 111 -11.50 0.28 -23.32
CA PRO A 111 -11.05 0.18 -21.94
C PRO A 111 -10.04 -0.97 -21.76
N ALA A 112 -9.17 -0.82 -20.76
CA ALA A 112 -8.32 -1.91 -20.30
C ALA A 112 -9.19 -3.08 -19.78
N ASP A 113 -8.81 -4.31 -20.12
CA ASP A 113 -9.43 -5.52 -19.59
C ASP A 113 -8.52 -6.09 -18.49
N PHE A 114 -8.86 -5.76 -17.24
CA PHE A 114 -8.13 -6.17 -16.04
C PHE A 114 -8.34 -7.65 -15.65
N PHE A 115 -9.22 -8.37 -16.35
CA PHE A 115 -9.49 -9.78 -16.09
C PHE A 115 -8.82 -10.72 -17.10
N ASP A 116 -8.32 -10.18 -18.22
CA ASP A 116 -7.57 -10.99 -19.18
C ASP A 116 -6.17 -11.33 -18.65
N GLU A 117 -5.89 -12.62 -18.59
CA GLU A 117 -4.62 -13.19 -18.14
C GLU A 117 -3.77 -13.75 -19.29
N SER A 118 -4.16 -13.51 -20.55
CA SER A 118 -3.51 -14.07 -21.74
C SER A 118 -2.00 -13.76 -21.84
N TYR A 119 -1.57 -12.61 -21.35
CA TYR A 119 -0.15 -12.25 -21.22
C TYR A 119 0.43 -12.65 -19.86
N THR A 120 -0.24 -12.24 -18.78
CA THR A 120 0.19 -12.48 -17.39
C THR A 120 -0.89 -12.05 -16.39
N GLN A 121 -0.99 -12.73 -15.24
CA GLN A 121 -1.74 -12.23 -14.08
C GLN A 121 -1.00 -11.12 -13.31
N ASN A 122 0.24 -10.80 -13.70
CA ASN A 122 1.06 -9.77 -13.10
C ASN A 122 1.07 -8.47 -13.92
N GLY A 123 -0.05 -8.12 -14.54
CA GLY A 123 -0.24 -6.80 -15.12
C GLY A 123 -0.04 -5.71 -14.06
N ARG A 124 0.56 -4.59 -14.46
CA ARG A 124 0.92 -3.50 -13.55
C ARG A 124 0.48 -2.15 -14.07
N ALA A 125 0.31 -1.22 -13.13
CA ALA A 125 0.09 0.17 -13.42
C ALA A 125 1.00 1.05 -12.55
N VAL A 126 1.64 2.04 -13.17
CA VAL A 126 2.34 3.11 -12.47
C VAL A 126 1.48 4.37 -12.53
N PHE A 127 1.27 5.02 -11.39
CA PHE A 127 0.60 6.32 -11.33
C PHE A 127 1.16 7.16 -10.16
N PRO A 128 1.15 8.51 -10.27
CA PRO A 128 1.58 9.36 -9.16
C PRO A 128 0.59 9.29 -8.00
N MET A 129 1.06 9.48 -6.77
CA MET A 129 0.21 9.42 -5.57
C MET A 129 -0.95 10.45 -5.61
N GLU A 130 -0.76 11.56 -6.34
CA GLU A 130 -1.80 12.58 -6.59
C GLU A 130 -2.99 12.04 -7.39
N ALA A 131 -2.80 11.05 -8.26
CA ALA A 131 -3.87 10.47 -9.07
C ALA A 131 -4.96 9.78 -8.22
N LEU A 132 -4.67 9.43 -6.96
CA LEU A 132 -5.65 8.90 -6.02
C LEU A 132 -6.67 9.97 -5.55
N GLY A 133 -6.33 11.26 -5.68
CA GLY A 133 -7.13 12.40 -5.21
C GLY A 133 -7.29 12.50 -3.68
N TRP A 134 -6.80 11.50 -2.94
CA TRP A 134 -6.94 11.39 -1.49
C TRP A 134 -5.72 10.65 -0.92
N SER A 135 -4.72 11.42 -0.48
CA SER A 135 -3.49 10.92 0.13
C SER A 135 -2.97 11.90 1.18
N GLU A 136 -2.02 11.45 1.98
CA GLU A 136 -1.35 12.26 3.00
C GLU A 136 0.16 12.33 2.71
N ASP A 137 0.75 13.51 2.92
CA ASP A 137 2.17 13.70 2.69
C ASP A 137 2.96 13.00 3.80
N ALA A 138 3.90 12.12 3.44
CA ALA A 138 4.76 11.41 4.38
C ALA A 138 5.49 12.35 5.34
N ARG A 139 5.81 13.58 4.92
CA ARG A 139 6.46 14.59 5.76
C ARG A 139 5.56 15.06 6.90
N GLN A 140 4.24 15.02 6.70
CA GLN A 140 3.21 15.46 7.64
C GLN A 140 2.70 14.32 8.55
N ALA A 141 2.98 13.06 8.20
CA ALA A 141 2.56 11.92 9.01
C ALA A 141 3.13 12.01 10.45
N PRO A 142 2.28 11.83 11.49
CA PRO A 142 2.72 11.74 12.87
C PRO A 142 3.54 10.46 13.09
N PRO A 143 4.24 10.33 14.25
CA PRO A 143 4.96 9.11 14.57
C PRO A 143 4.09 7.85 14.44
N VAL A 144 4.68 6.77 13.92
CA VAL A 144 4.04 5.45 13.80
C VAL A 144 3.62 4.97 15.17
N THR A 145 2.35 4.58 15.29
CA THR A 145 1.77 4.08 16.54
C THR A 145 1.44 2.59 16.49
N SER A 146 1.31 2.02 15.29
CA SER A 146 0.88 0.64 15.10
C SER A 146 1.53 0.01 13.87
N LEU A 147 1.79 -1.29 13.96
CA LEU A 147 2.19 -2.15 12.84
C LEU A 147 1.10 -3.22 12.66
N LEU A 148 0.55 -3.31 11.46
CA LEU A 148 -0.36 -4.35 11.05
C LEU A 148 0.41 -5.34 10.18
N ILE A 149 0.41 -6.62 10.57
CA ILE A 149 1.04 -7.69 9.80
C ILE A 149 -0.09 -8.54 9.20
N LEU A 150 -0.20 -8.52 7.88
CA LEU A 150 -1.21 -9.25 7.13
C LEU A 150 -0.65 -10.61 6.71
N ASN A 151 -1.36 -11.66 7.10
CA ASN A 151 -1.10 -13.02 6.67
C ASN A 151 -2.40 -13.62 6.12
N ARG A 152 -2.29 -14.39 5.04
CA ARG A 152 -3.40 -15.15 4.47
C ARG A 152 -3.21 -16.61 4.86
N ASN A 153 -3.98 -17.08 5.83
CA ASN A 153 -3.99 -18.47 6.26
C ASN A 153 -5.41 -18.90 6.66
N ASP A 154 -5.95 -19.88 5.93
CA ASP A 154 -7.33 -20.35 6.10
C ASP A 154 -7.52 -21.26 7.34
N GLY A 155 -6.43 -21.64 8.01
CA GLY A 155 -6.43 -22.54 9.17
C GLY A 155 -6.22 -21.88 10.53
N ILE A 156 -6.07 -20.55 10.60
CA ILE A 156 -5.73 -19.84 11.84
C ILE A 156 -6.91 -19.00 12.36
N ILE A 157 -7.26 -19.23 13.62
CA ILE A 157 -8.05 -18.33 14.48
C ILE A 157 -7.08 -17.80 15.54
N PRO A 158 -7.02 -16.48 15.81
CA PRO A 158 -8.04 -15.47 15.53
C PRO A 158 -7.83 -14.68 14.22
N ALA A 159 -8.90 -14.06 13.72
CA ALA A 159 -8.85 -13.14 12.57
C ALA A 159 -7.93 -11.93 12.82
N VAL A 160 -7.77 -11.51 14.08
CA VAL A 160 -6.82 -10.49 14.52
C VAL A 160 -6.22 -10.90 15.87
N ALA A 161 -4.90 -10.80 16.00
CA ALA A 161 -4.18 -11.03 17.26
C ALA A 161 -3.32 -9.81 17.61
N ARG A 162 -3.26 -9.46 18.90
CA ARG A 162 -2.27 -8.50 19.40
C ARG A 162 -1.00 -9.27 19.78
N LEU A 163 0.10 -8.95 19.11
CA LEU A 163 1.39 -9.57 19.36
C LEU A 163 2.14 -8.84 20.48
N SER A 164 2.91 -9.59 21.26
CA SER A 164 4.03 -9.04 22.05
C SER A 164 5.18 -8.62 21.13
N VAL A 165 6.17 -7.91 21.68
CA VAL A 165 7.34 -7.46 20.91
C VAL A 165 8.10 -8.64 20.30
N ASP A 166 8.35 -9.70 21.10
CA ASP A 166 9.08 -10.88 20.64
C ASP A 166 8.31 -11.63 19.55
N GLN A 167 6.98 -11.73 19.68
CA GLN A 167 6.13 -12.31 18.65
C GLN A 167 6.14 -11.49 17.36
N ALA A 168 6.08 -10.15 17.46
CA ALA A 168 6.11 -9.28 16.28
C ALA A 168 7.46 -9.31 15.55
N ALA A 169 8.57 -9.53 16.27
CA ALA A 169 9.89 -9.68 15.66
C ALA A 169 10.09 -11.06 15.00
N ALA A 170 9.42 -12.10 15.51
CA ALA A 170 9.54 -13.47 15.01
C ALA A 170 8.60 -13.80 13.84
N TYR A 171 7.48 -13.07 13.73
CA TYR A 171 6.44 -13.29 12.72
C TYR A 171 6.82 -12.65 11.37
#